data_AF-A0A0F8XQ85-F1
#
_entry.id   AF-A0A0F8XQ85-F1
#
_cell.length_a   1.000
_cell.length_b   1.000
_cell.length_c   1.000
_cell.angle_alpha   90.00
_cell.angle_beta   90.00
_cell.angle_gamma   90.00
#
_symmetry.space_group_name_H-M   'P 1'
#
loop_
_entity.id
_entity.type
_entity.pdbx_description
1 polymer ?
#
loop_
_entity_poly.entity_id
_entity_poly.type
_entity_poly.pdbx_seq_one_letter_code
_entity_poly.pdbx_strand_id
1 'polypeptide(L)'
;MVRLILNDEHFSGVLVEAFERCRYRLFISTADVKDVHIPGFSPTGRGTNRASSIMEVFESLSDRGVQVSLLHSGVPSGPLLAELKRGIPENLTMRRCPR
;
A
#
# COMPACT_ATOMS: atom_id res chain seq x y z
N MET A 1 10.77 -20.29 1.20
CA MET A 1 11.79 -19.97 0.18
C MET A 1 12.06 -18.49 0.26
N VAL A 2 13.32 -18.06 0.29
CA VAL A 2 13.70 -16.64 0.35
C VAL A 2 14.10 -16.21 -1.07
N ARG A 3 13.61 -15.06 -1.52
CA ARG A 3 13.88 -14.50 -2.86
C ARG A 3 14.55 -13.14 -2.71
N LEU A 4 15.68 -12.93 -3.40
CA LEU A 4 16.29 -11.61 -3.54
C LEU A 4 15.48 -10.82 -4.56
N ILE A 5 15.15 -9.57 -4.22
CA ILE A 5 14.40 -8.63 -5.05
C ILE A 5 15.27 -7.39 -5.23
N LEU A 6 15.50 -6.97 -6.47
CA LEU A 6 16.39 -5.86 -6.78
C LEU A 6 15.67 -4.73 -7.51
N ASN A 7 16.02 -3.49 -7.17
CA ASN A 7 15.54 -2.29 -7.87
C ASN A 7 14.01 -2.31 -8.00
N ASP A 8 13.48 -2.08 -9.19
CA ASP A 8 12.04 -1.97 -9.48
C ASP A 8 11.28 -3.31 -9.38
N GLU A 9 11.96 -4.44 -9.21
CA GLU A 9 11.31 -5.73 -8.99
C GLU A 9 10.44 -5.75 -7.73
N HIS A 10 10.66 -4.83 -6.78
CA HIS A 10 9.81 -4.74 -5.59
C HIS A 10 8.37 -4.34 -5.91
N PHE A 11 8.11 -3.65 -7.02
CA PHE A 11 6.75 -3.34 -7.45
C PHE A 11 6.00 -4.62 -7.82
N SER A 12 6.52 -5.41 -8.76
CA SER A 12 5.85 -6.63 -9.22
C SER A 12 5.99 -7.81 -8.25
N GLY A 13 7.20 -8.02 -7.75
CA GLY A 13 7.57 -9.19 -6.95
C GLY A 13 7.31 -9.08 -5.45
N VAL A 14 6.82 -7.94 -4.96
CA VAL A 14 6.40 -7.81 -3.55
C VAL A 14 5.04 -7.13 -3.46
N LEU A 15 4.91 -5.92 -3.98
CA LEU A 15 3.71 -5.12 -3.80
C LEU A 15 2.52 -5.69 -4.56
N VAL A 16 2.61 -5.81 -5.89
CA VAL A 16 1.54 -6.35 -6.74
C VAL A 16 1.16 -7.77 -6.30
N GLU A 17 2.16 -8.64 -6.09
CA GLU A 17 1.93 -10.00 -5.61
C GLU A 17 1.15 -10.03 -4.28
N ALA A 18 1.52 -9.19 -3.30
CA ALA A 18 0.82 -9.10 -2.04
C ALA A 18 -0.62 -8.58 -2.20
N PHE A 19 -0.84 -7.56 -3.03
CA PHE A 19 -2.17 -6.96 -3.21
C PHE A 19 -3.14 -7.88 -3.94
N GLU A 20 -2.66 -8.62 -4.95
CA GLU A 20 -3.48 -9.57 -5.69
C GLU A 20 -3.83 -10.81 -4.86
N ARG A 21 -2.87 -11.31 -4.09
CA ARG A 21 -3.03 -12.56 -3.34
C ARG A 21 -3.66 -12.38 -1.97
N CYS A 22 -3.59 -11.19 -1.37
CA CYS A 22 -4.14 -10.98 -0.03
C CYS A 22 -5.68 -11.03 -0.03
N ARG A 23 -6.24 -11.93 0.78
CA ARG A 23 -7.70 -12.14 0.90
C ARG A 23 -8.31 -11.61 2.18
N TYR A 24 -7.54 -11.47 3.26
CA TYR A 24 -8.09 -11.18 4.58
C TYR A 24 -7.33 -10.09 5.33
N ARG A 25 -5.99 -10.20 5.44
CA ARG A 25 -5.18 -9.29 6.25
C ARG A 25 -3.83 -9.02 5.62
N LEU A 26 -3.46 -7.75 5.51
CA LEU A 26 -2.16 -7.28 5.07
C LEU A 26 -1.47 -6.53 6.22
N PHE A 27 -0.28 -6.98 6.59
CA PHE A 27 0.56 -6.33 7.58
C PHE A 27 1.74 -5.65 6.89
N ILE A 28 1.94 -4.36 7.15
CA ILE A 28 3.03 -3.57 6.60
C ILE A 28 3.80 -2.96 7.77
N SER A 29 5.12 -3.15 7.79
CA SER A 29 6.02 -2.45 8.71
C SER A 29 7.10 -1.76 7.90
N THR A 30 7.27 -0.45 8.11
CA THR A 30 8.21 0.37 7.35
C THR A 30 8.83 1.48 8.20
N ALA A 31 10.05 1.88 7.85
CA ALA A 31 10.72 3.00 8.50
C ALA A 31 10.02 4.33 8.16
N ASP A 32 9.73 4.57 6.88
CA ASP A 32 9.02 5.72 6.35
C ASP A 32 7.79 5.27 5.54
N VAL A 33 6.77 6.11 5.49
CA VAL A 33 5.57 5.84 4.70
C VAL A 33 5.32 7.03 3.78
N LYS A 34 5.26 6.72 2.48
CA LYS A 34 5.11 7.67 1.39
C LYS A 34 3.93 7.26 0.54
N ASP A 35 3.41 8.20 -0.25
CA ASP A 35 2.44 7.90 -1.29
C ASP A 35 3.15 7.27 -2.50
N VAL A 36 3.46 5.99 -2.38
CA VAL A 36 4.18 5.21 -3.41
C VAL A 36 3.25 5.00 -4.60
N HIS A 37 3.77 5.27 -5.80
CA HIS A 37 3.05 5.06 -7.05
C HIS A 37 3.56 3.79 -7.72
N ILE A 38 2.65 2.85 -8.01
CA ILE A 38 2.98 1.53 -8.54
C ILE A 38 2.75 1.55 -10.06
N PRO A 39 3.82 1.51 -10.88
CA PRO A 39 3.70 1.63 -12.32
C PRO A 39 2.98 0.41 -12.93
N GLY A 40 2.07 0.66 -13.87
CA GLY A 40 1.40 -0.39 -14.63
C GLY A 40 0.44 -1.28 -13.83
N PHE A 41 0.18 -0.94 -12.56
CA PHE A 41 -0.77 -1.65 -11.71
C PHE A 41 -2.06 -0.83 -11.59
N SER A 42 -3.21 -1.51 -11.73
CA SER A 42 -4.52 -0.94 -11.48
C SER A 42 -5.27 -1.86 -10.50
N PRO A 43 -5.56 -1.42 -9.27
CA PRO A 43 -6.23 -2.26 -8.28
C PRO A 43 -7.67 -2.62 -8.68
N THR A 44 -8.29 -1.82 -9.57
CA THR A 44 -9.64 -2.08 -10.12
C THR A 44 -9.63 -2.94 -11.39
N GLY A 45 -8.45 -3.35 -11.88
CA GLY A 45 -8.30 -4.15 -13.10
C GLY A 45 -8.64 -3.42 -14.41
N ARG A 46 -9.08 -2.16 -14.35
CA ARG A 46 -9.23 -1.31 -15.53
C ARG A 46 -7.85 -0.87 -15.96
N GLY A 47 -7.36 -1.47 -17.05
CA GLY A 47 -6.04 -1.20 -17.61
C GLY A 47 -5.91 0.27 -17.99
N THR A 48 -5.20 1.03 -17.16
CA THR A 48 -4.74 2.37 -17.52
C THR A 48 -3.22 2.34 -17.50
N ASN A 49 -2.58 3.03 -18.45
CA ASN A 49 -1.12 3.12 -18.54
C ASN A 49 -0.55 4.08 -17.46
N ARG A 50 -1.22 4.20 -16.32
CA ARG A 50 -0.90 5.12 -15.23
C ARG A 50 -0.41 4.33 -14.02
N ALA A 51 0.41 4.99 -13.20
CA ALA A 51 0.80 4.44 -11.91
C ALA A 51 -0.32 4.68 -10.89
N SER A 52 -0.71 3.66 -10.15
CA SER A 52 -1.69 3.80 -9.06
C SER A 52 -1.02 4.20 -7.76
N SER A 53 -1.62 5.15 -7.06
CA SER A 53 -1.21 5.53 -5.70
C SER A 53 -1.47 4.37 -4.74
N ILE A 54 -0.62 4.23 -3.72
CA ILE A 54 -0.81 3.25 -2.65
C ILE A 54 -2.14 3.46 -1.90
N MET A 55 -2.67 4.69 -1.87
CA MET A 55 -3.98 4.98 -1.26
C MET A 55 -5.13 4.37 -2.08
N GLU A 56 -5.08 4.43 -3.40
CA GLU A 56 -6.05 3.75 -4.28
C GLU A 56 -6.02 2.23 -4.06
N VAL A 57 -4.82 1.69 -3.82
CA VAL A 57 -4.66 0.27 -3.50
C VAL A 57 -5.28 -0.06 -2.15
N PHE A 58 -5.03 0.73 -1.11
CA PHE A 58 -5.62 0.51 0.21
C PHE A 58 -7.14 0.65 0.19
N GLU A 59 -7.68 1.59 -0.57
CA GLU A 59 -9.12 1.73 -0.80
C GLU A 59 -9.69 0.46 -1.45
N SER A 60 -9.10 0.00 -2.55
CA SER A 60 -9.55 -1.24 -3.20
C SER A 60 -9.41 -2.48 -2.32
N LEU A 61 -8.35 -2.59 -1.52
CA LEU A 61 -8.22 -3.66 -0.54
C LEU A 61 -9.34 -3.58 0.51
N SER A 62 -9.64 -2.37 0.99
CA SER A 62 -10.72 -2.11 1.94
C SER A 62 -12.08 -2.49 1.37
N ASP A 63 -12.37 -2.15 0.11
CA ASP A 63 -13.61 -2.50 -0.60
C ASP A 63 -13.79 -4.01 -0.75
N ARG A 64 -12.69 -4.75 -0.88
CA ARG A 64 -12.68 -6.23 -0.89
C ARG A 64 -12.77 -6.84 0.52
N GLY A 65 -12.86 -6.02 1.57
CA GLY A 65 -12.90 -6.47 2.96
C GLY A 65 -11.54 -6.89 3.55
N VAL A 66 -10.43 -6.55 2.89
CA VAL A 66 -9.08 -6.83 3.41
C VAL A 66 -8.71 -5.79 4.47
N GLN A 67 -8.30 -6.28 5.65
CA GLN A 67 -7.80 -5.43 6.73
C GLN A 67 -6.32 -5.10 6.50
N VAL A 68 -5.99 -3.81 6.42
CA VAL A 68 -4.62 -3.33 6.28
C VAL A 68 -4.15 -2.75 7.61
N SER A 69 -3.07 -3.30 8.16
CA SER A 69 -2.43 -2.81 9.39
C SER A 69 -1.03 -2.32 9.05
N LEU A 70 -0.83 -1.00 9.14
CA LEU A 70 0.42 -0.33 8.79
C LEU A 70 1.10 0.24 10.03
N LEU A 71 2.29 -0.29 10.33
CA LEU A 71 3.19 0.20 11.37
C LEU A 71 4.31 1.03 10.75
N HIS A 72 4.43 2.31 11.13
CA HIS A 72 5.44 3.21 10.59
C HIS A 72 6.25 3.93 11.69
N SER A 73 7.52 4.27 11.43
CA SER A 73 8.35 4.93 12.45
C SER A 73 8.32 6.48 12.38
N GLY A 74 8.36 7.03 11.17
CA GLY A 74 8.34 8.48 10.90
C GLY A 74 6.93 9.02 10.70
N VAL A 75 6.78 10.35 10.63
CA VAL A 75 5.50 10.95 10.19
C VAL A 75 5.30 10.61 8.69
N PRO A 76 4.10 10.23 8.24
CA PRO A 76 3.81 10.06 6.82
C PRO A 76 4.25 11.28 5.98
N SER A 77 4.68 11.06 4.74
CA SER A 77 5.11 12.15 3.87
C SER A 77 4.01 13.17 3.60
N GLY A 78 4.37 14.40 3.25
CA GLY A 78 3.42 15.47 2.93
C GLY A 78 2.32 15.08 1.91
N PRO A 79 2.67 14.48 0.76
CA PRO A 79 1.68 13.98 -0.20
C PRO A 79 0.72 12.94 0.41
N LEU A 80 1.26 11.98 1.16
CA LEU A 80 0.43 10.96 1.79
C LEU A 80 -0.50 11.54 2.86
N LEU A 81 -0.01 12.51 3.65
CA LEU A 81 -0.85 13.23 4.61
C LEU A 81 -1.98 14.00 3.93
N ALA A 82 -1.76 14.54 2.72
CA ALA A 82 -2.80 15.23 1.98
C ALA A 82 -3.93 14.27 1.58
N GLU A 83 -3.59 13.07 1.10
CA GLU A 83 -4.59 12.02 0.80
C GLU A 83 -5.31 11.54 2.06
N LEU A 84 -4.57 11.24 3.14
CA LEU A 84 -5.17 10.80 4.41
C LEU A 84 -6.15 11.82 5.02
N LYS A 85 -5.92 13.12 4.77
CA LYS A 85 -6.84 14.19 5.19
C LYS A 85 -8.14 14.23 4.37
N ARG A 86 -8.13 13.70 3.14
CA ARG A 86 -9.35 13.56 2.33
C ARG A 86 -10.19 12.37 2.78
N GLY A 87 -9.52 11.33 3.27
CA GLY A 87 -10.18 10.16 3.83
C GLY A 87 -9.18 9.08 4.19
N ILE A 88 -9.57 8.24 5.15
CA ILE A 88 -8.85 7.03 5.50
C ILE A 88 -9.75 5.85 5.11
N PRO A 89 -9.29 4.90 4.29
CA PRO A 89 -10.06 3.70 3.98
C PRO A 89 -10.52 3.00 5.26
N GLU A 90 -11.76 2.52 5.29
CA GLU A 90 -12.41 1.97 6.49
C GLU A 90 -11.59 0.86 7.15
N ASN A 91 -11.00 -0.03 6.34
CA ASN A 91 -10.22 -1.17 6.81
C ASN A 91 -8.71 -0.88 6.93
N LEU A 92 -8.28 0.39 6.83
CA LEU A 92 -6.88 0.79 7.05
C LEU A 92 -6.67 1.28 8.48
N THR A 93 -5.83 0.57 9.23
CA THR A 93 -5.32 1.02 10.52
C THR A 93 -3.85 1.40 10.39
N MET A 94 -3.53 2.65 10.71
CA MET A 94 -2.15 3.13 10.78
C MET A 94 -1.75 3.36 12.24
N ARG A 95 -0.57 2.87 12.62
CA ARG A 95 0.02 3.11 13.94
C ARG A 95 1.46 3.55 13.79
N ARG A 96 1.85 4.51 14.63
CA ARG A 96 3.25 4.87 14.79
C ARG A 96 3.91 3.90 15.75
N CYS A 97 5.09 3.39 15.38
CA CYS A 97 5.87 2.50 16.23
C CYS A 97 6.25 3.24 17.53
N PRO A 98 5.95 2.66 18.72
CA PRO A 98 6.43 3.19 19.99
C PRO A 98 7.96 3.07 19.98
N ARG A 99 8.65 4.18 20.21
CA ARG A 99 10.10 4.22 20.36
C ARG A 99 10.46 4.21 21.84
#